data_AF-A0A8T3D6A3-F1
#
_entry.id   AF-A0A8T3D6A3-F1
#
_cell.length_a   1.000
_cell.length_b   1.000
_cell.length_c   1.000
_cell.angle_alpha   90.00
_cell.angle_beta   90.00
_cell.angle_gamma   90.00
#
_symmetry.space_group_name_H-M   'P 1'
#
loop_
_entity.id
_entity.type
_entity.pdbx_description
1 polymer ?
#
loop_
_entity_poly.entity_id
_entity_poly.type
_entity_poly.pdbx_seq_one_letter_code
_entity_poly.pdbx_strand_id
1 'polypeptide(L)'
;MSAFTEEPRKFLPSEWLLTNQVQYGNAEAECSRSERVIASSKALVEETDKATQRMQQDVNKKLEQRIHNVRFWKEELNRELDEMTREMEELQTFRTRVEKALESCSEPLQVTQQCLTEREKHEGTELVHDEAELELRKEKEVIEGAICLLQRTLEQTDEQMRMNRSAMYSLKKDLQDKVQAEKIDDFCSVLTTTSPRLFQNKEEYRSVPGTPVTPEGWENFSSVNIGKAKGQKNSSQSLRALVERVLEQTAADMRRQHQASAAALQLCIQRTKSSKEQLEDHLNQVLAEISGQEKNLVS
;
A
#
# COMPACT_ATOMS: atom_id res chain seq x y z
N MET A 1 -83.56 78.12 -7.59
CA MET A 1 -82.53 78.71 -8.46
C MET A 1 -81.91 77.56 -9.25
N SER A 2 -82.23 77.48 -10.55
CA SER A 2 -81.77 76.40 -11.42
C SER A 2 -80.26 76.50 -11.64
N ALA A 3 -79.54 75.41 -11.41
CA ALA A 3 -78.13 75.30 -11.75
C ALA A 3 -77.98 75.41 -13.28
N PHE A 4 -77.32 76.48 -13.74
CA PHE A 4 -76.81 76.56 -15.09
C PHE A 4 -75.78 75.44 -15.27
N THR A 5 -76.17 74.39 -15.98
CA THR A 5 -75.24 73.44 -16.55
C THR A 5 -74.66 74.11 -17.78
N GLU A 6 -73.38 74.50 -17.73
CA GLU A 6 -72.66 74.95 -18.93
C GLU A 6 -72.79 73.87 -20.00
N GLU A 7 -73.36 74.21 -21.15
CA GLU A 7 -73.39 73.30 -22.29
C GLU A 7 -71.94 73.01 -22.70
N PRO A 8 -71.56 71.73 -22.83
CA PRO A 8 -70.19 71.38 -23.17
C PRO A 8 -69.83 71.96 -24.54
N ARG A 9 -68.68 72.66 -24.59
CA ARG A 9 -68.13 73.24 -25.83
C ARG A 9 -68.06 72.15 -26.91
N LYS A 10 -68.82 72.34 -27.99
CA LYS A 10 -68.84 71.42 -29.14
C LYS A 10 -67.65 71.75 -30.05
N PHE A 11 -66.87 70.74 -30.39
CA PHE A 11 -65.74 70.87 -31.31
C PHE A 11 -66.24 71.13 -32.74
N LEU A 12 -65.48 71.91 -33.51
CA LEU A 12 -65.73 72.03 -34.94
C LEU A 12 -65.35 70.70 -35.65
N PRO A 13 -66.04 70.32 -36.74
CA PRO A 13 -65.72 69.10 -37.49
C PRO A 13 -64.24 69.02 -37.92
N SER A 14 -63.59 70.16 -38.19
CA SER A 14 -62.16 70.25 -38.50
C SER A 14 -61.25 69.95 -37.31
N GLU A 15 -61.62 70.38 -36.10
CA GLU A 15 -60.88 70.07 -34.86
C GLU A 15 -61.01 68.59 -34.50
N TRP A 16 -62.20 67.99 -34.71
CA TRP A 16 -62.43 66.56 -34.55
C TRP A 16 -61.61 65.73 -35.55
N LEU A 17 -61.58 66.14 -36.83
CA LEU A 17 -60.81 65.45 -37.86
C LEU A 17 -59.31 65.50 -37.55
N LEU A 18 -58.78 66.67 -37.17
CA LEU A 18 -57.38 66.84 -36.79
C LEU A 18 -57.02 65.99 -35.54
N THR A 19 -57.89 66.00 -34.52
CA THR A 19 -57.67 65.21 -33.31
C THR A 19 -57.69 63.72 -33.60
N ASN A 20 -58.63 63.24 -34.42
CA ASN A 20 -58.67 61.84 -34.84
C ASN A 20 -57.45 61.44 -35.67
N GLN A 21 -56.94 62.33 -36.53
CA GLN A 21 -55.74 62.08 -37.31
C GLN A 21 -54.51 61.93 -36.40
N VAL A 22 -54.37 62.79 -35.37
CA VAL A 22 -53.32 62.68 -34.36
C VAL A 22 -53.47 61.42 -33.51
N GLN A 23 -54.68 61.09 -33.06
CA GLN A 23 -54.97 59.87 -32.28
C GLN A 23 -54.65 58.60 -33.09
N TYR A 24 -55.01 58.58 -34.37
CA TYR A 24 -54.67 57.49 -35.28
C TYR A 24 -53.15 57.35 -35.45
N GLY A 25 -52.43 58.46 -35.71
CA GLY A 25 -50.98 58.45 -35.80
C GLY A 25 -50.28 57.99 -34.50
N ASN A 26 -50.81 58.38 -33.34
CA ASN A 26 -50.33 57.90 -32.05
C ASN A 26 -50.57 56.40 -31.86
N ALA A 27 -51.76 55.90 -32.22
CA ALA A 27 -52.08 54.47 -32.15
C ALA A 27 -51.19 53.65 -33.09
N GLU A 28 -50.94 54.13 -34.31
CA GLU A 28 -50.02 53.50 -35.27
C GLU A 28 -48.58 53.46 -34.74
N ALA A 29 -48.11 54.55 -34.12
CA ALA A 29 -46.79 54.61 -33.48
C ALA A 29 -46.68 53.61 -32.30
N GLU A 30 -47.72 53.47 -31.48
CA GLU A 30 -47.76 52.51 -30.38
C GLU A 30 -47.83 51.06 -30.87
N CYS A 31 -48.61 50.77 -31.92
CA CYS A 31 -48.62 49.46 -32.58
C CYS A 31 -47.23 49.11 -33.11
N SER A 32 -46.59 50.02 -33.84
CA SER A 32 -45.23 49.84 -34.35
C SER A 32 -44.22 49.61 -33.22
N ARG A 33 -44.35 50.33 -32.10
CA ARG A 33 -43.51 50.15 -30.91
C ARG A 33 -43.70 48.77 -30.28
N SER A 34 -44.94 48.33 -30.13
CA SER A 34 -45.30 47.01 -29.60
C SER A 34 -44.75 45.89 -30.48
N GLU A 35 -44.90 45.98 -31.80
CA GLU A 35 -44.36 45.01 -32.76
C GLU A 35 -42.84 44.89 -32.65
N ARG A 36 -42.13 46.02 -32.53
CA ARG A 36 -40.67 46.00 -32.29
C ARG A 36 -40.31 45.33 -30.96
N VAL A 37 -41.04 45.58 -29.89
CA VAL A 37 -40.77 44.94 -28.58
C VAL A 37 -41.02 43.44 -28.65
N ILE A 38 -42.10 42.99 -29.29
CA ILE A 38 -42.37 41.56 -29.50
C ILE A 38 -41.28 40.92 -30.35
N ALA A 39 -40.86 41.56 -31.45
CA ALA A 39 -39.78 41.07 -32.30
C ALA A 39 -38.45 40.98 -31.53
N SER A 40 -38.10 42.02 -30.78
CA SER A 40 -36.90 42.05 -29.93
C SER A 40 -36.95 40.98 -28.83
N SER A 41 -38.11 40.76 -28.21
CA SER A 41 -38.30 39.74 -27.18
C SER A 41 -38.13 38.33 -27.75
N LYS A 42 -38.74 38.04 -28.90
CA LYS A 42 -38.57 36.75 -29.61
C LYS A 42 -37.11 36.51 -29.99
N ALA A 43 -36.42 37.52 -30.52
CA ALA A 43 -35.01 37.42 -30.86
C ALA A 43 -34.13 37.14 -29.62
N LEU A 44 -34.40 37.82 -28.50
CA LEU A 44 -33.69 37.60 -27.25
C LEU A 44 -33.90 36.19 -26.69
N VAL A 45 -35.13 35.67 -26.74
CA VAL A 45 -35.44 34.28 -26.35
C VAL A 45 -34.63 33.31 -27.21
N GLU A 46 -34.65 33.46 -28.53
CA GLU A 46 -33.93 32.58 -29.44
C GLU A 46 -32.40 32.64 -29.24
N GLU A 47 -31.85 33.84 -29.00
CA GLU A 47 -30.43 34.01 -28.67
C GLU A 47 -30.07 33.32 -27.34
N THR A 48 -30.90 33.52 -26.32
CA THR A 48 -30.70 32.91 -24.98
C THR A 48 -30.81 31.40 -25.04
N ASP A 49 -31.76 30.85 -25.80
CA ASP A 49 -31.92 29.41 -26.00
C ASP A 49 -30.70 28.81 -26.70
N LYS A 50 -30.22 29.44 -27.78
CA LYS A 50 -29.01 29.01 -28.49
C LYS A 50 -27.77 29.08 -27.58
N ALA A 51 -27.62 30.14 -26.80
CA ALA A 51 -26.51 30.29 -25.85
C ALA A 51 -26.55 29.20 -24.76
N THR A 52 -27.75 28.94 -24.22
CA THR A 52 -27.98 27.89 -23.20
C THR A 52 -27.67 26.50 -23.75
N GLN A 53 -28.14 26.18 -24.97
CA GLN A 53 -27.86 24.90 -25.61
C GLN A 53 -26.36 24.68 -25.84
N ARG A 54 -25.64 25.71 -26.31
CA ARG A 54 -24.18 25.64 -26.51
C ARG A 54 -23.44 25.43 -25.18
N MET A 55 -23.82 26.16 -24.15
CA MET A 55 -23.24 26.02 -22.81
C MET A 55 -23.48 24.61 -22.26
N GLN A 56 -24.71 24.09 -22.39
CA GLN A 56 -25.04 22.74 -21.94
C GLN A 56 -24.21 21.68 -22.65
N GLN A 57 -24.02 21.80 -23.97
CA GLN A 57 -23.18 20.88 -24.75
C GLN A 57 -21.71 20.92 -24.28
N ASP A 58 -21.16 22.11 -24.05
CA ASP A 58 -19.78 22.26 -23.56
C ASP A 58 -19.61 21.67 -22.15
N VAL A 59 -20.55 21.94 -21.24
CA VAL A 59 -20.54 21.39 -19.88
C VAL A 59 -20.68 19.86 -19.90
N ASN A 60 -21.60 19.31 -20.70
CA ASN A 60 -21.78 17.86 -20.82
C ASN A 60 -20.50 17.20 -21.32
N LYS A 61 -19.86 17.76 -22.36
CA LYS A 61 -18.60 17.24 -22.90
C LYS A 61 -17.48 17.24 -21.84
N LYS A 62 -17.36 18.33 -21.07
CA LYS A 62 -16.36 18.43 -19.99
C LYS A 62 -16.66 17.44 -18.86
N LEU A 63 -17.93 17.21 -18.53
CA LEU A 63 -18.33 16.23 -17.52
C LEU A 63 -18.03 14.81 -17.98
N GLU A 64 -18.33 14.47 -19.23
CA GLU A 64 -17.97 13.17 -19.84
C GLU A 64 -16.46 12.92 -19.77
N GLN A 65 -15.64 13.92 -20.14
CA GLN A 65 -14.19 13.83 -20.04
C GLN A 65 -13.72 13.61 -18.59
N ARG A 66 -14.30 14.34 -17.64
CA ARG A 66 -13.98 14.19 -16.22
C ARG A 66 -14.34 12.79 -15.70
N ILE A 67 -15.50 12.26 -16.05
CA ILE A 67 -15.91 10.89 -15.70
C ILE A 67 -14.90 9.87 -16.25
N HIS A 68 -14.48 10.04 -17.50
CA HIS A 68 -13.46 9.19 -18.11
C HIS A 68 -12.13 9.23 -17.34
N ASN A 69 -11.63 10.44 -17.01
CA ASN A 69 -10.40 10.59 -16.23
C ASN A 69 -10.51 9.97 -14.83
N VAL A 70 -11.63 10.17 -14.14
CA VAL A 70 -11.86 9.59 -12.80
C VAL A 70 -11.87 8.06 -12.87
N ARG A 71 -12.53 7.49 -13.89
CA ARG A 71 -12.56 6.03 -14.11
C ARG A 71 -11.17 5.48 -14.41
N PHE A 72 -10.41 6.15 -15.27
CA PHE A 72 -9.03 5.78 -15.57
C PHE A 72 -8.18 5.70 -14.28
N TRP A 73 -8.18 6.75 -13.46
CA TRP A 73 -7.41 6.74 -12.21
C TRP A 73 -7.92 5.71 -11.20
N LYS A 74 -9.23 5.47 -11.14
CA LYS A 74 -9.81 4.42 -10.30
C LYS A 74 -9.31 3.04 -10.72
N GLU A 75 -9.23 2.75 -12.02
CA GLU A 75 -8.71 1.49 -12.55
C GLU A 75 -7.21 1.34 -12.25
N GLU A 76 -6.41 2.38 -12.47
CA GLU A 76 -4.97 2.36 -12.16
C GLU A 76 -4.71 2.17 -10.66
N LEU A 77 -5.46 2.85 -9.79
CA LEU A 77 -5.35 2.69 -8.33
C LEU A 77 -5.73 1.27 -7.88
N ASN A 78 -6.78 0.68 -8.45
CA ASN A 78 -7.17 -0.71 -8.17
C ASN A 78 -6.08 -1.69 -8.61
N ARG A 79 -5.56 -1.54 -9.83
CA ARG A 79 -4.49 -2.41 -10.34
C ARG A 79 -3.26 -2.38 -9.43
N GLU A 80 -2.81 -1.19 -9.04
CA GLU A 80 -1.64 -1.04 -8.18
C GLU A 80 -1.91 -1.55 -6.75
N LEU A 81 -3.13 -1.43 -6.25
CA LEU A 81 -3.52 -2.00 -4.96
C LEU A 81 -3.52 -3.55 -4.99
N ASP A 82 -3.98 -4.16 -6.08
CA ASP A 82 -3.93 -5.61 -6.29
C ASP A 82 -2.48 -6.10 -6.34
N GLU A 83 -1.61 -5.39 -7.08
CA GLU A 83 -0.18 -5.70 -7.14
C GLU A 83 0.49 -5.60 -5.76
N MET A 84 0.20 -4.53 -5.00
CA MET A 84 0.71 -4.38 -3.63
C MET A 84 0.18 -5.46 -2.68
N THR A 85 -1.05 -5.92 -2.88
CA THR A 85 -1.64 -7.00 -2.07
C THR A 85 -0.90 -8.31 -2.32
N ARG A 86 -0.64 -8.66 -3.59
CA ARG A 86 0.16 -9.84 -3.94
C ARG A 86 1.57 -9.76 -3.38
N GLU A 87 2.24 -8.62 -3.53
CA GLU A 87 3.59 -8.43 -2.96
C GLU A 87 3.59 -8.57 -1.44
N MET A 88 2.55 -8.10 -0.75
CA MET A 88 2.40 -8.24 0.69
C MET A 88 2.26 -9.71 1.13
N GLU A 89 1.49 -10.51 0.38
CA GLU A 89 1.35 -11.96 0.61
C GLU A 89 2.66 -12.71 0.36
N GLU A 90 3.38 -12.34 -0.70
CA GLU A 90 4.71 -12.90 -0.99
C GLU A 90 5.70 -12.55 0.13
N LEU A 91 5.78 -11.28 0.56
CA LEU A 91 6.68 -10.85 1.63
C LEU A 91 6.33 -11.53 2.97
N GLN A 92 5.05 -11.75 3.26
CA GLN A 92 4.59 -12.51 4.43
C GLN A 92 5.10 -13.95 4.39
N THR A 93 5.12 -14.60 3.22
CA THR A 93 5.67 -15.95 3.06
C THR A 93 7.16 -15.98 3.38
N PHE A 94 7.92 -14.99 2.91
CA PHE A 94 9.34 -14.86 3.22
C PHE A 94 9.59 -14.57 4.70
N ARG A 95 8.78 -13.72 5.33
CA ARG A 95 8.82 -13.47 6.79
C ARG A 95 8.69 -14.78 7.56
N THR A 96 7.69 -15.60 7.23
CA THR A 96 7.48 -16.90 7.87
C THR A 96 8.63 -17.88 7.62
N ARG A 97 9.29 -17.84 6.46
CA ARG A 97 10.52 -18.63 6.20
C ARG A 97 11.64 -18.23 7.17
N VAL A 98 11.84 -16.91 7.40
CA VAL A 98 12.85 -16.41 8.35
C VAL A 98 12.54 -16.80 9.79
N GLU A 99 11.28 -16.70 10.22
CA GLU A 99 10.85 -17.13 11.56
C GLU A 99 11.12 -18.61 11.79
N LYS A 100 10.77 -19.47 10.82
CA LYS A 100 11.06 -20.91 10.89
C LYS A 100 12.56 -21.20 10.91
N ALA A 101 13.36 -20.45 10.14
CA ALA A 101 14.81 -20.60 10.17
C ALA A 101 15.37 -20.25 11.56
N LEU A 102 14.89 -19.17 12.19
CA LEU A 102 15.27 -18.80 13.55
C LEU A 102 14.91 -19.89 14.57
N GLU A 103 13.69 -20.42 14.50
CA GLU A 103 13.25 -21.51 15.37
C GLU A 103 14.14 -22.75 15.22
N SER A 104 14.52 -23.08 13.98
CA SER A 104 15.38 -24.24 13.68
C SER A 104 16.82 -24.12 14.22
N CYS A 105 17.26 -22.92 14.60
CA CYS A 105 18.58 -22.73 15.22
C CYS A 105 18.61 -23.10 16.71
N SER A 106 17.46 -23.16 17.39
CA SER A 106 17.41 -23.34 18.85
C SER A 106 17.93 -24.69 19.32
N GLU A 107 17.50 -25.78 18.67
CA GLU A 107 17.91 -27.13 19.05
C GLU A 107 19.41 -27.37 18.80
N PRO A 108 19.97 -27.08 17.61
CA PRO A 108 21.41 -27.20 17.37
C PRO A 108 22.27 -26.41 18.37
N LEU A 109 21.84 -25.19 18.74
CA LEU A 109 22.55 -24.38 19.73
C LEU A 109 22.55 -25.04 21.10
N GLN A 110 21.40 -25.57 21.54
CA GLN A 110 21.27 -26.26 22.81
C GLN A 110 22.13 -27.52 22.86
N VAL A 111 22.12 -28.33 21.80
CA VAL A 111 22.94 -29.54 21.69
C VAL A 111 24.42 -29.20 21.75
N THR A 112 24.86 -28.22 20.96
CA THR A 112 26.27 -27.76 20.95
C THR A 112 26.71 -27.29 22.33
N GLN A 113 25.86 -26.52 23.02
CA GLN A 113 26.15 -26.03 24.37
C GLN A 113 26.20 -27.18 25.38
N GLN A 114 25.31 -28.17 25.28
CA GLN A 114 25.33 -29.36 26.12
C GLN A 114 26.61 -30.18 25.89
N CYS A 115 27.03 -30.37 24.64
CA CYS A 115 28.29 -31.05 24.33
C CYS A 115 29.50 -30.35 24.96
N LEU A 116 29.57 -29.02 24.90
CA LEU A 116 30.61 -28.26 25.59
C LEU A 116 30.56 -28.46 27.12
N THR A 117 29.38 -28.36 27.73
CA THR A 117 29.20 -28.57 29.17
C THR A 117 29.60 -29.97 29.62
N GLU A 118 29.26 -31.02 28.86
CA GLU A 118 29.67 -32.40 29.19
C GLU A 118 31.19 -32.57 29.15
N ARG A 119 31.86 -31.93 28.18
CA ARG A 119 33.33 -31.97 28.07
C ARG A 119 34.02 -31.22 29.21
N GLU A 120 33.43 -30.13 29.70
CA GLU A 120 33.93 -29.39 30.87
C GLU A 120 33.87 -30.19 32.17
N LYS A 121 33.10 -31.30 32.22
CA LYS A 121 33.05 -32.21 33.37
C LYS A 121 34.21 -33.22 33.40
N HIS A 122 35.03 -33.29 32.36
CA HIS A 122 36.20 -34.18 32.39
C HIS A 122 37.17 -33.72 33.49
N GLU A 123 37.82 -34.67 34.16
CA GLU A 123 38.73 -34.38 35.27
C GLU A 123 40.17 -34.82 34.95
N GLY A 124 41.13 -34.17 35.59
CA GLY A 124 42.55 -34.54 35.49
C GLY A 124 43.11 -34.37 34.08
N THR A 125 43.79 -35.41 33.59
CA THR A 125 44.46 -35.40 32.28
C THR A 125 43.51 -35.53 31.09
N GLU A 126 42.24 -35.86 31.31
CA GLU A 126 41.20 -35.96 30.27
C GLU A 126 40.54 -34.60 29.97
N LEU A 127 40.77 -33.58 30.81
CA LEU A 127 40.34 -32.21 30.56
C LEU A 127 41.34 -31.53 29.62
N VAL A 128 41.08 -31.61 28.32
CA VAL A 128 41.98 -31.13 27.27
C VAL A 128 41.24 -30.28 26.25
N HIS A 129 41.88 -29.18 25.84
CA HIS A 129 41.50 -28.40 24.67
C HIS A 129 41.87 -29.13 23.39
N ASP A 130 41.00 -30.05 22.97
CA ASP A 130 41.16 -30.80 21.74
C ASP A 130 40.44 -30.15 20.55
N GLU A 131 40.60 -30.78 19.37
CA GLU A 131 39.95 -30.36 18.14
C GLU A 131 38.41 -30.37 18.25
N ALA A 132 37.83 -31.30 19.03
CA ALA A 132 36.38 -31.39 19.18
C ALA A 132 35.82 -30.22 19.99
N GLU A 133 36.50 -29.79 21.05
CA GLU A 133 36.13 -28.59 21.80
C GLU A 133 36.26 -27.32 20.94
N LEU A 134 37.32 -27.23 20.12
CA LEU A 134 37.52 -26.11 19.21
C LEU A 134 36.39 -26.02 18.16
N GLU A 135 36.06 -27.13 17.50
CA GLU A 135 35.01 -27.15 16.49
C GLU A 135 33.61 -26.94 17.08
N LEU A 136 33.33 -27.43 18.29
CA LEU A 136 32.07 -27.15 19.00
C LEU A 136 31.92 -25.67 19.38
N ARG A 137 33.01 -25.00 19.79
CA ARG A 137 32.97 -23.54 20.03
C ARG A 137 32.67 -22.77 18.74
N LYS A 138 33.32 -23.13 17.64
CA LYS A 138 33.03 -22.54 16.32
C LYS A 138 31.60 -22.81 15.88
N GLU A 139 31.05 -24.00 16.12
CA GLU A 139 29.65 -24.32 15.83
C GLU A 139 28.70 -23.41 16.59
N LYS A 140 28.94 -23.21 17.88
CA LYS A 140 28.18 -22.26 18.68
C LYS A 140 28.23 -20.85 18.08
N GLU A 141 29.42 -20.34 17.79
CA GLU A 141 29.61 -19.00 17.21
C GLU A 141 28.91 -18.84 15.86
N VAL A 142 28.98 -19.86 14.99
CA VAL A 142 28.29 -19.86 13.69
C VAL A 142 26.78 -19.84 13.86
N ILE A 143 26.23 -20.63 14.79
CA ILE A 143 24.79 -20.66 15.05
C ILE A 143 24.32 -19.33 15.65
N GLU A 144 25.05 -18.76 16.61
CA GLU A 144 24.73 -17.44 17.19
C GLU A 144 24.79 -16.33 16.13
N GLY A 145 25.81 -16.35 15.26
CA GLY A 145 25.91 -15.43 14.13
C GLY A 145 24.76 -15.56 13.14
N ALA A 146 24.33 -16.79 12.83
CA ALA A 146 23.16 -17.05 11.99
C ALA A 146 21.88 -16.49 12.62
N ILE A 147 21.67 -16.70 13.93
CA ILE A 147 20.53 -16.15 14.67
C ILE A 147 20.50 -14.62 14.59
N CYS A 148 21.62 -13.95 14.87
CA CYS A 148 21.70 -12.49 14.80
C CYS A 148 21.38 -11.95 13.40
N LEU A 149 21.91 -12.59 12.35
CA LEU A 149 21.66 -12.19 10.97
C LEU A 149 20.19 -12.39 10.56
N LEU A 150 19.59 -13.52 10.94
CA LEU A 150 18.19 -13.82 10.68
C LEU A 150 17.24 -12.87 11.45
N GLN A 151 17.55 -12.53 12.71
CA GLN A 151 16.78 -11.56 13.50
C GLN A 151 16.77 -10.18 12.85
N ARG A 152 17.95 -9.68 12.45
CA ARG A 152 18.05 -8.40 11.73
C ARG A 152 17.28 -8.41 10.42
N THR A 153 17.32 -9.54 9.70
CA THR A 153 16.59 -9.71 8.44
C THR A 153 15.07 -9.72 8.67
N LEU A 154 14.62 -10.31 9.77
CA LEU A 154 13.20 -10.29 10.18
C LEU A 154 12.74 -8.87 10.49
N GLU A 155 13.51 -8.10 11.26
CA GLU A 155 13.21 -6.69 11.56
C GLU A 155 13.10 -5.83 10.29
N GLN A 156 14.03 -6.01 9.35
CA GLN A 156 13.99 -5.33 8.05
C GLN A 156 12.73 -5.71 7.24
N THR A 157 12.35 -6.99 7.30
CA THR A 157 11.14 -7.50 6.65
C THR A 157 9.88 -6.89 7.26
N ASP A 158 9.79 -6.83 8.59
CA ASP A 158 8.68 -6.22 9.31
C ASP A 158 8.53 -4.73 9.01
N GLU A 159 9.64 -3.99 8.94
CA GLU A 159 9.62 -2.57 8.58
C GLU A 159 9.17 -2.37 7.12
N GLN A 160 9.65 -3.19 6.18
CA GLN A 160 9.17 -3.12 4.79
C GLN A 160 7.67 -3.43 4.68
N MET A 161 7.16 -4.40 5.45
CA MET A 161 5.73 -4.69 5.53
C MET A 161 4.93 -3.50 6.07
N ARG A 162 5.46 -2.78 7.07
CA ARG A 162 4.85 -1.55 7.60
C ARG A 162 4.78 -0.45 6.53
N MET A 163 5.85 -0.27 5.77
CA MET A 163 5.92 0.71 4.68
C MET A 163 4.96 0.36 3.52
N ASN A 164 4.87 -0.93 3.16
CA ASN A 164 3.91 -1.43 2.17
C ASN A 164 2.46 -1.14 2.62
N ARG A 165 2.11 -1.44 3.88
CA ARG A 165 0.79 -1.12 4.46
C ARG A 165 0.46 0.38 4.40
N SER A 166 1.45 1.24 4.68
CA SER A 166 1.28 2.69 4.57
C SER A 166 0.97 3.13 3.14
N ALA A 167 1.70 2.61 2.15
CA ALA A 167 1.43 2.91 0.75
C ALA A 167 0.05 2.41 0.30
N MET A 168 -0.34 1.19 0.69
CA MET A 168 -1.67 0.63 0.42
C MET A 168 -2.79 1.48 1.04
N TYR A 169 -2.59 2.01 2.26
CA TYR A 169 -3.55 2.90 2.88
C TYR A 169 -3.76 4.19 2.06
N SER A 170 -2.67 4.81 1.59
CA SER A 170 -2.76 5.99 0.71
C SER A 170 -3.51 5.68 -0.59
N LEU A 171 -3.24 4.55 -1.23
CA LEU A 171 -3.97 4.10 -2.43
C LEU A 171 -5.46 3.89 -2.15
N LYS A 172 -5.81 3.20 -1.06
CA LYS A 172 -7.21 2.94 -0.68
C LYS A 172 -7.98 4.23 -0.41
N LYS A 173 -7.35 5.19 0.27
CA LYS A 173 -7.96 6.50 0.54
C LYS A 173 -8.25 7.24 -0.76
N ASP A 174 -7.26 7.33 -1.65
CA ASP A 174 -7.44 7.99 -2.94
C ASP A 174 -8.52 7.29 -3.79
N LEU A 175 -8.52 5.96 -3.81
CA LEU A 175 -9.54 5.17 -4.49
C LEU A 175 -10.95 5.46 -3.96
N GLN A 176 -11.12 5.56 -2.64
CA GLN A 176 -12.39 5.93 -2.03
C GLN A 176 -12.86 7.31 -2.51
N ASP A 177 -11.94 8.28 -2.58
CA ASP A 177 -12.25 9.63 -3.07
C ASP A 177 -12.64 9.60 -4.56
N LYS A 178 -11.96 8.79 -5.40
CA LYS A 178 -12.31 8.59 -6.82
C LYS A 178 -13.67 7.93 -7.01
N VAL A 179 -14.01 6.92 -6.21
CA VAL A 179 -15.34 6.26 -6.23
C VAL A 179 -16.45 7.23 -5.85
N GLN A 180 -16.21 8.09 -4.84
CA GLN A 180 -17.19 9.10 -4.46
C GLN A 180 -17.37 10.17 -5.55
N ALA A 181 -16.26 10.61 -6.16
CA ALA A 181 -16.31 11.56 -7.27
C ALA A 181 -17.09 11.00 -8.46
N GLU A 182 -16.81 9.75 -8.87
CA GLU A 182 -17.53 9.09 -9.97
C GLU A 182 -19.04 9.03 -9.71
N LYS A 183 -19.48 8.69 -8.49
CA LYS A 183 -20.90 8.64 -8.14
C LYS A 183 -21.58 10.00 -8.29
N ILE A 184 -20.92 11.07 -7.85
CA ILE A 184 -21.43 12.43 -7.99
C ILE A 184 -21.52 12.80 -9.47
N ASP A 185 -20.50 12.44 -10.25
CA ASP A 185 -20.40 12.83 -11.65
C ASP A 185 -21.41 12.08 -12.52
N ASP A 186 -21.59 10.78 -12.27
CA ASP A 186 -22.62 9.96 -12.90
C ASP A 186 -24.01 10.51 -12.58
N PHE A 187 -24.26 10.92 -11.32
CA PHE A 187 -25.52 11.59 -10.97
C PHE A 187 -25.71 12.92 -11.70
N CYS A 188 -24.67 13.76 -11.78
CA CYS A 188 -24.73 15.02 -12.51
C CYS A 188 -24.94 14.81 -14.01
N SER A 189 -24.41 13.73 -14.59
CA SER A 189 -24.50 13.46 -16.03
C SER A 189 -25.93 13.21 -16.52
N VAL A 190 -26.81 12.73 -15.63
CA VAL A 190 -28.23 12.48 -15.95
C VAL A 190 -29.15 13.65 -15.65
N LEU A 191 -28.63 14.75 -15.09
CA LEU A 191 -29.43 15.95 -14.83
C LEU A 191 -29.69 16.71 -16.13
N THR A 192 -30.93 17.19 -16.28
CA THR A 192 -31.38 18.03 -17.39
C THR A 192 -31.94 19.34 -16.86
N THR A 193 -32.08 20.35 -17.70
CA THR A 193 -32.70 21.65 -17.35
C THR A 193 -34.14 21.51 -16.84
N THR A 194 -34.80 20.38 -17.11
CA THR A 194 -36.14 20.05 -16.64
C THR A 194 -36.17 19.18 -15.38
N SER A 195 -35.01 18.81 -14.83
CA SER A 195 -34.94 17.94 -13.65
C SER A 195 -35.57 18.62 -12.42
N PRO A 196 -36.57 18.00 -11.76
CA PRO A 196 -37.16 18.56 -10.55
C PRO A 196 -36.12 18.61 -9.43
N ARG A 197 -36.16 19.67 -8.62
CA ARG A 197 -35.27 19.98 -7.47
C ARG A 197 -33.95 20.71 -7.74
N LEU A 198 -33.66 21.20 -8.96
CA LEU A 198 -32.49 22.08 -9.18
C LEU A 198 -32.49 23.33 -8.27
N PHE A 199 -33.66 23.72 -7.74
CA PHE A 199 -33.85 24.93 -6.94
C PHE A 199 -34.26 24.67 -5.48
N GLN A 200 -34.32 23.42 -5.01
CA GLN A 200 -34.62 23.13 -3.60
C GLN A 200 -33.32 23.09 -2.80
N ASN A 201 -33.25 23.91 -1.75
CA ASN A 201 -32.15 24.03 -0.78
C ASN A 201 -30.88 24.76 -1.25
N LYS A 202 -30.99 26.05 -1.59
CA LYS A 202 -29.81 26.95 -1.67
C LYS A 202 -29.10 27.15 -0.31
N GLU A 203 -29.78 26.94 0.82
CA GLU A 203 -29.24 27.19 2.17
C GLU A 203 -28.37 26.04 2.74
N GLU A 204 -28.35 24.86 2.12
CA GLU A 204 -27.61 23.70 2.64
C GLU A 204 -26.22 23.49 2.03
N TYR A 205 -25.80 24.31 1.05
CA TYR A 205 -24.43 24.30 0.53
C TYR A 205 -23.48 24.96 1.54
N ARG A 206 -23.33 24.35 2.71
CA ARG A 206 -22.22 24.67 3.61
C ARG A 206 -20.93 24.45 2.84
N SER A 207 -20.10 25.49 2.78
CA SER A 207 -18.71 25.36 2.34
C SER A 207 -18.09 24.18 3.10
N VAL A 208 -17.79 23.10 2.38
CA VAL A 208 -17.10 21.96 2.98
C VAL A 208 -15.75 22.49 3.47
N PRO A 209 -15.37 22.29 4.75
CA PRO A 209 -14.05 22.67 5.22
C PRO A 209 -12.99 21.92 4.43
N GLY A 210 -12.20 22.64 3.63
CA GLY A 210 -11.14 22.06 2.82
C GLY A 210 -10.57 23.06 1.82
N THR A 211 -9.30 22.87 1.47
CA THR A 211 -8.69 23.63 0.37
C THR A 211 -9.20 23.05 -0.95
N PRO A 212 -9.81 23.85 -1.84
CA PRO A 212 -10.22 23.36 -3.15
C PRO A 212 -8.98 22.87 -3.91
N VAL A 213 -9.09 21.68 -4.50
CA VAL A 213 -8.01 21.06 -5.27
C VAL A 213 -8.28 21.26 -6.76
N THR A 214 -7.26 21.65 -7.50
CA THR A 214 -7.36 21.75 -8.97
C THR A 214 -7.46 20.35 -9.59
N PRO A 215 -8.09 20.19 -10.76
CA PRO A 215 -8.12 18.89 -11.46
C PRO A 215 -6.72 18.28 -11.63
N GLU A 216 -5.75 19.10 -12.03
CA GLU A 216 -4.34 18.71 -12.16
C GLU A 216 -3.73 18.23 -10.82
N GLY A 217 -4.02 18.94 -9.72
CA GLY A 217 -3.59 18.54 -8.38
C GLY A 217 -4.21 17.19 -7.96
N TRP A 218 -5.45 16.95 -8.36
CA TRP A 218 -6.18 15.71 -8.08
C TRP A 218 -5.61 14.50 -8.82
N GLU A 219 -5.22 14.68 -10.08
CA GLU A 219 -4.53 13.66 -10.87
C GLU A 219 -3.12 13.40 -10.35
N ASN A 220 -2.41 14.47 -9.92
CA ASN A 220 -1.09 14.37 -9.35
C ASN A 220 -1.07 13.55 -8.04
N PHE A 221 -2.11 13.65 -7.20
CA PHE A 221 -2.21 12.80 -6.00
C PHE A 221 -2.18 11.31 -6.36
N SER A 222 -2.93 10.89 -7.37
CA SER A 222 -2.96 9.48 -7.81
C SER A 222 -1.63 9.05 -8.41
N SER A 223 -1.03 9.88 -9.27
CA SER A 223 0.30 9.63 -9.82
C SER A 223 1.37 9.45 -8.72
N VAL A 224 1.41 10.34 -7.72
CA VAL A 224 2.36 10.30 -6.61
C VAL A 224 2.13 9.08 -5.72
N ASN A 225 0.87 8.76 -5.39
CA ASN A 225 0.53 7.59 -4.57
C ASN A 225 0.94 6.29 -5.26
N ILE A 226 0.67 6.17 -6.57
CA ILE A 226 1.09 5.03 -7.39
C ILE A 226 2.62 4.95 -7.45
N GLY A 227 3.31 6.07 -7.69
CA GLY A 227 4.77 6.11 -7.71
C GLY A 227 5.38 5.64 -6.40
N LYS A 228 4.83 6.09 -5.26
CA LYS A 228 5.25 5.63 -3.93
C LYS A 228 5.02 4.13 -3.75
N ALA A 229 3.86 3.61 -4.14
CA ALA A 229 3.54 2.19 -4.06
C ALA A 229 4.52 1.34 -4.89
N LYS A 230 4.79 1.73 -6.15
CA LYS A 230 5.80 1.10 -7.01
C LYS A 230 7.18 1.10 -6.37
N GLY A 231 7.58 2.21 -5.76
CA GLY A 231 8.83 2.31 -5.01
C GLY A 231 8.91 1.29 -3.88
N GLN A 232 7.85 1.17 -3.07
CA GLN A 232 7.80 0.20 -1.97
C GLN A 232 7.78 -1.25 -2.47
N LYS A 233 7.06 -1.53 -3.56
CA LYS A 233 7.06 -2.86 -4.21
C LYS A 233 8.47 -3.27 -4.66
N ASN A 234 9.21 -2.38 -5.30
CA ASN A 234 10.57 -2.65 -5.76
C ASN A 234 11.54 -2.90 -4.58
N SER A 235 11.41 -2.13 -3.50
CA SER A 235 12.18 -2.37 -2.27
C SER A 235 11.85 -3.74 -1.66
N SER A 236 10.57 -4.10 -1.62
CA SER A 236 10.09 -5.41 -1.14
C SER A 236 10.67 -6.57 -1.96
N GLN A 237 10.65 -6.49 -3.29
CA GLN A 237 11.26 -7.48 -4.18
C GLN A 237 12.77 -7.64 -3.95
N SER A 238 13.48 -6.52 -3.81
CA SER A 238 14.92 -6.51 -3.53
C SER A 238 15.22 -7.14 -2.17
N LEU A 239 14.38 -6.88 -1.16
CA LEU A 239 14.49 -7.47 0.16
C LEU A 239 14.23 -8.98 0.13
N ARG A 240 13.24 -9.47 -0.62
CA ARG A 240 13.00 -10.91 -0.77
C ARG A 240 14.21 -11.65 -1.34
N ALA A 241 14.86 -11.06 -2.36
CA ALA A 241 16.10 -11.61 -2.90
C ALA A 241 17.24 -11.62 -1.86
N LEU A 242 17.32 -10.62 -0.98
CA LEU A 242 18.26 -10.64 0.15
C LEU A 242 17.92 -11.73 1.16
N VAL A 243 16.66 -11.87 1.54
CA VAL A 243 16.19 -12.89 2.47
C VAL A 243 16.54 -14.28 1.97
N GLU A 244 16.32 -14.57 0.68
CA GLU A 244 16.67 -15.86 0.09
C GLU A 244 18.17 -16.18 0.24
N ARG A 245 19.03 -15.21 -0.11
CA ARG A 245 20.49 -15.38 0.04
C ARG A 245 20.90 -15.57 1.50
N VAL A 246 20.30 -14.83 2.43
CA VAL A 246 20.58 -14.98 3.86
C VAL A 246 20.19 -16.38 4.33
N LEU A 247 19.00 -16.88 3.98
CA LEU A 247 18.54 -18.21 4.33
C LEU A 247 19.45 -19.32 3.77
N GLU A 248 19.89 -19.18 2.52
CA GLU A 248 20.81 -20.14 1.89
C GLU A 248 22.19 -20.12 2.57
N GLN A 249 22.73 -18.93 2.80
CA GLN A 249 24.05 -18.73 3.40
C GLN A 249 24.11 -19.26 4.83
N THR A 250 23.17 -18.86 5.70
CA THR A 250 23.16 -19.31 7.10
C THR A 250 22.99 -20.82 7.20
N ALA A 251 22.10 -21.40 6.39
CA ALA A 251 21.92 -22.85 6.36
C ALA A 251 23.16 -23.59 5.85
N ALA A 252 23.87 -23.04 4.86
CA ALA A 252 25.12 -23.63 4.36
C ALA A 252 26.24 -23.56 5.39
N ASP A 253 26.39 -22.43 6.08
CA ASP A 253 27.43 -22.24 7.10
C ASP A 253 27.19 -23.14 8.32
N MET A 254 25.95 -23.20 8.83
CA MET A 254 25.59 -24.11 9.91
C MET A 254 25.84 -25.57 9.55
N ARG A 255 25.43 -26.01 8.34
CA ARG A 255 25.69 -27.40 7.89
C ARG A 255 27.17 -27.71 7.79
N ARG A 256 27.96 -26.80 7.23
CA ARG A 256 29.41 -26.97 7.08
C ARG A 256 30.07 -27.12 8.44
N GLN A 257 29.71 -26.26 9.40
CA GLN A 257 30.30 -26.30 10.73
C GLN A 257 29.85 -27.53 11.52
N HIS A 258 28.59 -27.93 11.40
CA HIS A 258 28.09 -29.17 12.00
C HIS A 258 28.86 -30.41 11.52
N GLN A 259 29.18 -30.48 10.23
CA GLN A 259 29.98 -31.56 9.66
C GLN A 259 31.41 -31.58 10.22
N ALA A 260 32.01 -30.40 10.42
CA ALA A 260 33.34 -30.27 11.01
C ALA A 260 33.36 -30.75 12.47
N SER A 261 32.41 -30.31 13.29
CA SER A 261 32.26 -30.76 14.68
C SER A 261 31.99 -32.26 14.78
N ALA A 262 31.10 -32.80 13.93
CA ALA A 262 30.80 -34.23 13.90
C ALA A 262 32.03 -35.08 13.55
N ALA A 263 32.84 -34.63 12.58
CA ALA A 263 34.08 -35.31 12.22
C ALA A 263 35.11 -35.27 13.36
N ALA A 264 35.27 -34.12 14.03
CA ALA A 264 36.18 -33.97 15.16
C ALA A 264 35.76 -34.86 16.35
N LEU A 265 34.47 -34.90 16.67
CA LEU A 265 33.92 -35.79 17.70
C LEU A 265 34.11 -37.27 17.36
N GLN A 266 33.87 -37.66 16.11
CA GLN A 266 34.07 -39.04 15.67
C GLN A 266 35.54 -39.47 15.79
N LEU A 267 36.47 -38.58 15.43
CA LEU A 267 37.90 -38.83 15.58
C LEU A 267 38.30 -38.94 17.06
N CYS A 268 37.74 -38.09 17.93
CA CYS A 268 37.95 -38.17 19.37
C CYS A 268 37.49 -39.54 19.92
N ILE A 269 36.29 -39.98 19.56
CA ILE A 269 35.76 -41.29 19.97
C ILE A 269 36.67 -42.44 19.50
N GLN A 270 37.16 -42.39 18.26
CA GLN A 270 38.08 -43.41 17.74
C GLN A 270 39.40 -43.44 18.52
N ARG A 271 39.98 -42.28 18.82
CA ARG A 271 41.21 -42.17 19.62
C ARG A 271 41.00 -42.74 21.01
N THR A 272 39.93 -42.36 21.71
CA THR A 272 39.62 -42.87 23.06
C THR A 272 39.43 -44.39 23.05
N LYS A 273 38.72 -44.95 22.07
CA LYS A 273 38.55 -46.41 21.92
C LYS A 273 39.89 -47.11 21.72
N SER A 274 40.71 -46.63 20.79
CA SER A 274 42.02 -47.24 20.51
C SER A 274 42.97 -47.15 21.72
N SER A 275 43.01 -46.03 22.44
CA SER A 275 43.81 -45.89 23.66
C SER A 275 43.33 -46.85 24.75
N LYS A 276 42.02 -46.99 24.91
CA LYS A 276 41.43 -47.95 25.87
C LYS A 276 41.84 -49.39 25.54
N GLU A 277 41.67 -49.81 24.28
CA GLU A 277 42.05 -51.16 23.84
C GLU A 277 43.53 -51.45 24.12
N GLN A 278 44.42 -50.48 23.81
CA GLN A 278 45.86 -50.62 24.11
C GLN A 278 46.15 -50.74 25.61
N LEU A 279 45.45 -49.99 26.46
CA LEU A 279 45.60 -50.08 27.91
C LEU A 279 45.08 -51.41 28.46
N GLU A 280 43.97 -51.92 27.94
CA GLU A 280 43.43 -53.24 28.29
C GLU A 280 44.40 -54.37 27.91
N ASP A 281 44.98 -54.30 26.70
CA ASP A 281 46.00 -55.24 26.24
C ASP A 281 47.26 -55.21 27.11
N HIS A 282 47.74 -54.01 27.45
CA HIS A 282 48.93 -53.86 28.29
C HIS A 282 48.68 -54.33 29.73
N LEU A 283 47.50 -54.05 30.28
CA LEU A 283 47.08 -54.56 31.59
C LEU A 283 47.11 -56.09 31.62
N ASN A 284 46.57 -56.75 30.58
CA ASN A 284 46.60 -58.20 30.46
C ASN A 284 48.03 -58.76 30.42
N GLN A 285 48.95 -58.09 29.70
CA GLN A 285 50.36 -58.47 29.67
C GLN A 285 51.02 -58.36 31.04
N VAL A 286 50.82 -57.23 31.74
CA VAL A 286 51.39 -56.98 33.07
C VAL A 286 50.86 -57.99 34.09
N LEU A 287 49.56 -58.30 34.07
CA LEU A 287 48.97 -59.32 34.95
C LEU A 287 49.56 -60.72 34.69
N ALA A 288 49.79 -61.07 33.42
CA ALA A 288 50.43 -62.33 33.06
C ALA A 288 51.88 -62.40 33.57
N GLU A 289 52.63 -61.30 33.47
CA GLU A 289 54.00 -61.21 33.98
C GLU A 289 54.06 -61.28 35.51
N ILE A 290 53.17 -60.58 36.22
CA ILE A 290 53.04 -60.67 37.68
C ILE A 290 52.78 -62.12 38.09
N SER A 291 51.81 -62.80 37.47
CA SER A 291 51.54 -64.21 37.76
C SER A 291 52.74 -65.12 37.47
N GLY A 292 53.51 -64.80 36.43
CA GLY A 292 54.78 -65.48 36.12
C GLY A 292 55.82 -65.28 37.22
N GLN A 293 56.01 -64.03 37.69
CA GLN A 293 56.96 -63.72 38.76
C GLN A 293 56.54 -64.33 40.10
N GLU A 294 55.25 -64.32 40.44
CA GLU A 294 54.74 -64.98 41.64
C GLU A 294 55.04 -66.48 41.65
N LYS A 295 54.92 -67.16 40.51
CA LYS A 295 55.31 -68.57 40.38
C LYS A 295 56.81 -68.78 40.59
N ASN A 296 57.65 -67.89 40.07
CA ASN A 296 59.10 -67.96 40.23
C ASN A 296 59.56 -67.71 41.68
N LEU A 297 58.79 -66.95 42.47
CA LEU A 297 59.11 -66.70 43.88
C LEU A 297 58.76 -67.89 44.80
N VAL A 298 57.89 -68.80 44.35
CA VAL A 298 57.42 -69.96 45.12
C VAL A 298 58.20 -71.25 44.75
N SER A 299 58.97 -71.24 43.65
CA SER A 299 59.88 -72.33 43.24
C SER A 299 61.28 -72.17 43.83
#